data_AF-A0AAF0QFQ7-F1
#
_entry.id   AF-A0AAF0QFQ7-F1
#
_cell.length_a   1.000
_cell.length_b   1.000
_cell.length_c   1.000
_cell.angle_alpha   90.00
_cell.angle_beta   90.00
_cell.angle_gamma   90.00
#
_symmetry.space_group_name_H-M   'P 1'
#
loop_
_entity.id
_entity.type
_entity.pdbx_description
1 polymer ?
#
loop_
_entity_poly.entity_id
_entity_poly.type
_entity_poly.pdbx_seq_one_letter_code
_entity_poly.pdbx_strand_id
1 'polypeptide(L)'
;MFNQLDDILHLRTEDNKEKFAQAGVIFGCGQVQTGSFLDVAEPIGLFGLGHEKISVPSMLSREGFMADSFSVCFGSDGAGQISFGDKGSFDQENLTFNILWTNPIQSFSLFQFFFNKFAHFTINR
;
A
#
# COMPACT_ATOMS: atom_id res chain seq x y z
N MET A 1 6.93 -11.44 -19.94
CA MET A 1 7.43 -11.96 -18.66
C MET A 1 7.63 -10.75 -17.78
N PHE A 2 6.83 -10.58 -16.72
CA PHE A 2 7.06 -9.49 -15.78
C PHE A 2 8.30 -9.84 -14.98
N ASN A 3 9.32 -8.99 -15.02
CA ASN A 3 10.51 -9.15 -14.20
C ASN A 3 10.09 -8.86 -12.75
N GLN A 4 10.14 -9.88 -11.91
CA GLN A 4 9.88 -9.76 -10.48
C GLN A 4 11.22 -9.57 -9.76
N LEU A 5 11.24 -8.72 -8.74
CA LEU A 5 12.37 -8.46 -7.88
C LEU A 5 11.94 -8.70 -6.44
N ASP A 6 12.62 -9.63 -5.77
CA ASP A 6 12.49 -9.81 -4.32
C ASP A 6 13.31 -8.73 -3.61
N ASP A 7 12.70 -8.04 -2.66
CA ASP A 7 13.34 -6.98 -1.89
C ASP A 7 12.84 -6.98 -0.42
N ILE A 8 13.50 -6.22 0.45
CA ILE A 8 13.14 -6.07 1.86
C ILE A 8 12.57 -4.67 2.11
N LEU A 9 11.28 -4.64 2.46
CA LEU A 9 10.63 -3.41 2.87
C LEU A 9 10.85 -3.15 4.36
N HIS A 10 11.48 -2.01 4.67
CA HIS A 10 11.74 -1.56 6.03
C HIS A 10 10.66 -0.57 6.47
N LEU A 11 9.85 -0.97 7.46
CA LEU A 11 8.71 -0.19 7.93
C LEU A 11 8.85 0.12 9.42
N ARG A 12 8.46 1.32 9.84
CA ARG A 12 8.44 1.65 11.27
C ARG A 12 7.20 1.05 11.93
N THR A 13 7.35 0.52 13.13
CA THR A 13 6.17 0.13 13.93
C THR A 13 5.56 1.35 14.60
N GLU A 14 4.22 1.41 14.67
CA GLU A 14 3.51 2.51 15.32
C GLU A 14 3.80 2.56 16.84
N ASP A 15 3.81 1.39 17.50
CA ASP A 15 4.03 1.25 18.95
C ASP A 15 5.42 1.69 19.42
N ASN A 16 6.42 1.62 18.55
CA ASN A 16 7.79 1.98 18.87
C ASN A 16 8.53 2.48 17.62
N LYS A 17 8.77 3.79 17.58
CA LYS A 17 9.44 4.46 16.45
C LYS A 17 10.88 4.03 16.22
N GLU A 18 11.51 3.34 17.18
CA GLU A 18 12.87 2.78 17.04
C GLU A 18 12.88 1.33 16.54
N LYS A 19 11.72 0.66 16.50
CA LYS A 19 11.60 -0.70 15.96
C LYS A 19 11.19 -0.64 14.49
N PHE A 20 11.93 -1.39 13.69
CA PHE A 20 11.66 -1.62 12.29
C PHE A 20 11.17 -3.04 12.06
N ALA A 21 10.11 -3.19 11.28
CA ALA A 21 9.74 -4.44 10.65
C ALA A 21 10.45 -4.55 9.30
N GLN A 22 11.01 -5.73 9.03
CA GLN A 22 11.64 -6.07 7.76
C GLN A 22 10.77 -7.15 7.12
N ALA A 23 10.07 -6.79 6.05
CA ALA A 23 9.17 -7.71 5.38
C ALA A 23 9.69 -8.05 3.98
N GLY A 24 9.58 -9.32 3.61
CA GLY A 24 9.86 -9.78 2.27
C GLY A 24 8.76 -9.32 1.33
N VAL A 25 9.11 -8.59 0.28
CA VAL A 25 8.15 -8.11 -0.72
C VAL A 25 8.65 -8.42 -2.12
N ILE A 26 7.70 -8.62 -3.02
CA ILE A 26 7.97 -8.82 -4.43
C ILE A 26 7.47 -7.59 -5.17
N PHE A 27 8.37 -6.91 -5.87
CA PHE A 27 8.04 -5.80 -6.75
C PHE A 27 8.13 -6.20 -8.22
N GLY A 28 7.31 -5.54 -9.05
CA GLY A 28 7.46 -5.59 -10.49
C GLY A 28 8.47 -4.55 -10.95
N CYS A 29 9.40 -4.93 -11.83
CA CYS A 29 10.33 -4.00 -12.47
C CYS A 29 9.74 -3.49 -13.79
N GLY A 30 9.39 -2.20 -13.84
CA GLY A 30 8.98 -1.50 -15.05
C GLY A 30 10.15 -0.74 -15.67
N GLN A 31 10.44 -0.96 -16.96
CA GLN A 31 11.53 -0.26 -17.66
C GLN A 31 11.10 1.05 -18.31
N VAL A 32 9.84 1.12 -18.77
CA VAL A 32 9.26 2.30 -19.39
C VAL A 32 7.98 2.61 -18.64
N GLN A 33 7.94 3.76 -17.99
CA GLN A 33 6.72 4.26 -17.38
C GLN A 33 5.84 4.82 -18.50
N THR A 34 4.59 4.38 -18.54
CA THR A 34 3.58 4.87 -19.50
C THR A 34 2.28 5.13 -18.76
N GLY A 35 1.47 6.07 -19.24
CA GLY A 35 0.16 6.38 -18.67
C GLY A 35 0.11 7.79 -18.07
N SER A 36 -1.01 8.11 -17.42
CA SER A 36 -1.33 9.43 -16.87
C SER A 36 -0.43 9.89 -15.72
N PHE A 37 0.58 9.10 -15.36
CA PHE A 37 1.42 9.28 -14.18
C PHE A 37 2.79 9.88 -14.50
N LEU A 38 3.07 10.15 -15.78
CA LEU A 38 4.34 10.73 -16.24
C LEU A 38 4.51 12.21 -15.87
N ASP A 39 3.41 12.94 -15.68
CA ASP A 39 3.41 14.41 -15.60
C ASP A 39 3.30 14.97 -14.16
N VAL A 40 3.11 14.13 -13.13
CA VAL A 40 2.59 14.59 -11.82
C VAL A 40 3.67 14.62 -10.72
N ALA A 41 4.68 13.77 -10.83
CA ALA A 41 5.91 13.70 -10.05
C ALA A 41 6.77 12.67 -10.79
N GLU A 42 8.09 12.73 -10.84
CA GLU A 42 8.88 11.63 -11.43
C GLU A 42 8.85 10.43 -10.47
N PRO A 43 7.87 9.51 -10.54
CA PRO A 43 7.66 8.53 -9.49
C PRO A 43 8.58 7.36 -9.76
N ILE A 44 9.54 7.10 -8.87
CA ILE A 44 10.49 5.98 -9.00
C ILE A 44 9.75 4.62 -9.02
N GLY A 45 8.50 4.57 -8.55
CA GLY A 45 7.63 3.41 -8.64
C GLY A 45 6.22 3.67 -8.12
N LEU A 46 5.38 2.64 -8.13
CA LEU A 46 4.01 2.66 -7.62
C LEU A 46 3.84 1.58 -6.53
N PHE A 47 3.22 1.96 -5.41
CA PHE A 47 2.84 1.02 -4.36
C PHE A 47 1.43 0.48 -4.64
N GLY A 48 1.32 -0.83 -4.88
CA GLY A 48 0.03 -1.48 -5.07
C GLY A 48 -0.67 -1.76 -3.74
N LEU A 49 -1.82 -1.12 -3.51
CA LEU A 49 -2.65 -1.28 -2.30
C LEU A 49 -4.00 -2.00 -2.58
N GLY A 50 -4.12 -2.66 -3.73
CA GLY A 50 -5.32 -3.45 -4.07
C GLY A 50 -5.45 -4.75 -3.27
N HIS A 51 -6.49 -5.52 -3.56
CA HIS A 51 -6.81 -6.79 -2.86
C HIS A 51 -6.10 -8.02 -3.47
N GLU A 52 -5.12 -7.81 -4.35
CA GLU A 52 -4.38 -8.92 -4.95
C GLU A 52 -3.34 -9.48 -3.99
N LYS A 53 -3.04 -10.79 -4.10
CA LYS A 53 -2.06 -11.47 -3.24
C LYS A 53 -0.63 -10.89 -3.32
N ILE A 54 -0.37 -10.11 -4.36
CA ILE A 54 0.90 -9.41 -4.61
C ILE A 54 0.87 -7.94 -4.14
N SER A 55 -0.24 -7.47 -3.57
CA SER A 55 -0.31 -6.15 -2.98
C SER A 55 0.54 -6.10 -1.70
N VAL A 56 1.05 -4.92 -1.37
CA VAL A 56 1.83 -4.73 -0.15
C VAL A 56 1.04 -5.14 1.11
N PRO A 57 -0.23 -4.72 1.33
CA PRO A 57 -0.95 -5.15 2.52
C PRO A 57 -1.15 -6.67 2.59
N SER A 58 -1.48 -7.34 1.48
CA SER A 58 -1.66 -8.79 1.48
C SER A 58 -0.36 -9.56 1.71
N MET A 59 0.79 -9.08 1.18
CA MET A 59 2.10 -9.69 1.45
C MET A 59 2.51 -9.55 2.92
N LEU A 60 2.38 -8.33 3.47
CA LEU A 60 2.69 -8.05 4.87
C LEU A 60 1.81 -8.88 5.83
N SER A 61 0.52 -9.04 5.51
CA SER A 61 -0.38 -9.86 6.32
C SER A 61 -0.07 -11.35 6.23
N ARG A 62 0.28 -11.85 5.02
CA ARG A 62 0.70 -13.24 4.82
C ARG A 62 1.95 -13.62 5.61
N GLU A 63 2.88 -12.69 5.78
CA GLU A 63 4.07 -12.90 6.62
C GLU A 63 3.80 -12.75 8.12
N GLY A 64 2.55 -12.44 8.50
CA GLY A 64 2.13 -12.35 9.90
C GLY A 64 2.57 -11.07 10.59
N PHE A 65 2.92 -10.01 9.83
CA PHE A 65 3.27 -8.73 10.43
C PHE A 65 2.06 -7.99 10.98
N MET A 66 0.90 -8.10 10.32
CA MET A 66 -0.27 -7.25 10.55
C MET A 66 -1.53 -7.81 9.88
N ALA A 67 -2.70 -7.20 10.10
CA ALA A 67 -3.95 -7.59 9.43
C ALA A 67 -3.99 -7.11 7.97
N ASP A 68 -4.64 -7.82 7.03
CA ASP A 68 -4.74 -7.38 5.63
C ASP A 68 -5.69 -6.16 5.48
N SER A 69 -5.21 -5.01 5.92
CA SER A 69 -5.89 -3.73 5.94
C SER A 69 -4.86 -2.60 5.92
N PHE A 70 -5.32 -1.40 5.55
CA PHE A 70 -4.51 -0.20 5.65
C PHE A 70 -5.40 1.02 5.76
N SER A 71 -4.85 2.10 6.31
CA SER A 71 -5.45 3.43 6.30
C SER A 71 -4.51 4.44 5.68
N VAL A 72 -5.08 5.53 5.16
CA VAL A 72 -4.33 6.66 4.63
C VAL A 72 -4.87 7.92 5.28
N CYS A 73 -3.97 8.73 5.84
CA CYS A 73 -4.30 10.00 6.46
C CYS A 73 -3.43 11.10 5.85
N PHE A 74 -4.06 12.11 5.25
CA PHE A 74 -3.37 13.27 4.69
C PHE A 74 -3.58 14.49 5.59
N GLY A 75 -2.48 15.17 5.92
CA GLY A 75 -2.49 16.49 6.51
C GLY A 75 -2.90 17.56 5.51
N SER A 76 -3.30 18.72 6.02
CA SER A 76 -3.68 19.89 5.22
C SER A 76 -2.53 20.45 4.37
N ASP A 77 -1.29 20.07 4.68
CA ASP A 77 -0.07 20.41 3.94
C ASP A 77 0.24 19.45 2.78
N GLY A 78 -0.62 18.45 2.57
CA GLY A 78 -0.50 17.42 1.55
C GLY A 78 0.50 16.30 1.90
N ALA A 79 1.15 16.36 3.07
CA ALA A 79 1.91 15.23 3.59
C ALA A 79 0.94 14.18 4.14
N GLY A 80 1.27 12.91 4.01
CA GLY A 80 0.40 11.83 4.48
C GLY A 80 1.14 10.65 5.07
N GLN A 81 0.41 9.87 5.85
CA GLN A 81 0.85 8.61 6.43
C GLN A 81 -0.02 7.48 5.90
N ILE A 82 0.62 6.36 5.56
CA ILE A 82 -0.06 5.09 5.36
C ILE A 82 0.28 4.20 6.55
N SER A 83 -0.76 3.71 7.22
CA SER A 83 -0.65 2.73 8.30
C SER A 83 -1.21 1.40 7.84
N PHE A 84 -0.34 0.40 7.71
CA PHE A 84 -0.71 -0.97 7.40
C PHE A 84 -1.19 -1.67 8.67
N GLY A 85 -2.28 -2.44 8.59
CA GLY A 85 -2.84 -3.18 9.72
C GLY A 85 -3.85 -2.39 10.54
N ASP A 86 -3.98 -1.09 10.26
CA ASP A 86 -5.03 -0.26 10.83
C ASP A 86 -6.39 -0.76 10.33
N LYS A 87 -7.31 -0.97 11.27
CA LYS A 87 -8.68 -1.44 11.02
C LYS A 87 -9.71 -0.32 11.13
N GLY A 88 -9.24 0.90 11.39
CA GLY A 88 -10.06 2.05 11.71
C GLY A 88 -10.65 1.97 13.12
N SER A 89 -11.03 3.12 13.65
CA SER A 89 -11.87 3.26 14.83
C SER A 89 -13.36 3.15 14.48
N PHE A 90 -14.22 3.03 15.48
CA PHE A 90 -15.68 3.02 15.28
C PHE A 90 -16.21 4.25 14.56
N ASP A 91 -15.51 5.38 14.67
CA ASP A 91 -15.91 6.68 14.12
C ASP A 91 -15.23 6.99 12.76
N GLN A 92 -14.37 6.09 12.26
CA GLN A 92 -13.79 6.21 10.92
C GLN A 92 -14.74 5.65 9.86
N GLU A 93 -14.91 6.40 8.75
CA GLU A 93 -15.58 5.88 7.56
C GLU A 93 -14.74 4.74 6.97
N ASN A 94 -15.09 3.51 7.33
CA ASN A 94 -14.45 2.32 6.80
C ASN A 94 -15.13 1.91 5.49
N LEU A 95 -14.40 1.97 4.38
CA LEU A 95 -14.85 1.37 3.14
C LEU A 95 -14.63 -0.15 3.22
N THR A 96 -15.68 -0.90 3.55
CA THR A 96 -15.64 -2.36 3.44
C THR A 96 -15.79 -2.74 1.97
N PHE A 97 -14.80 -3.42 1.41
CA PHE A 97 -14.85 -3.93 0.04
C PHE A 97 -15.86 -5.07 -0.07
N ASN A 98 -17.12 -4.74 -0.30
CA ASN A 98 -18.12 -5.71 -0.72
C ASN A 98 -17.81 -6.11 -2.16
N ILE A 99 -17.24 -7.30 -2.35
CA ILE A 99 -17.08 -7.93 -3.68
C ILE A 99 -18.48 -8.19 -4.24
N LEU A 100 -19.03 -7.24 -4.97
CA LEU A 100 -20.25 -7.45 -5.75
C LEU A 100 -19.87 -8.35 -6.94
N TRP A 101 -20.09 -9.65 -6.76
CA TRP A 101 -19.75 -10.73 -7.69
C TRP A 101 -20.71 -10.76 -8.88
N THR A 102 -20.79 -9.68 -9.68
CA THR A 102 -21.67 -9.64 -10.86
C THR A 102 -20.95 -9.56 -12.19
N ASN A 103 -19.63 -9.29 -12.25
CA ASN A 103 -18.82 -9.46 -13.46
C ASN A 103 -17.32 -9.69 -13.14
N PRO A 104 -16.67 -10.80 -13.58
CA PRO A 104 -15.32 -11.19 -13.13
C PRO A 104 -14.16 -10.30 -13.63
N ILE A 105 -14.43 -9.18 -14.30
CA ILE A 105 -13.41 -8.33 -14.94
C ILE A 105 -13.30 -6.95 -14.25
N GLN A 106 -14.23 -6.59 -13.35
CA GLN A 106 -14.38 -5.21 -12.85
C GLN A 106 -14.20 -5.00 -11.34
N SER A 107 -13.72 -5.98 -10.58
CA SER A 107 -13.53 -5.81 -9.12
C SER A 107 -12.06 -5.77 -8.67
N PHE A 108 -11.11 -5.51 -9.56
CA PHE A 108 -9.76 -5.13 -9.14
C PHE A 108 -9.76 -3.64 -8.79
N SER A 109 -10.21 -3.29 -7.58
CA SER A 109 -10.06 -1.93 -7.06
C SER A 109 -8.58 -1.68 -6.79
N LEU A 110 -7.88 -1.18 -7.80
CA LEU A 110 -6.48 -0.78 -7.69
C LEU A 110 -6.43 0.63 -7.09
N PHE A 111 -6.24 0.72 -5.77
CA PHE A 111 -5.95 1.99 -5.11
C PHE A 111 -4.48 2.35 -5.34
N GLN A 112 -4.26 3.41 -6.11
CA GLN A 112 -2.94 3.97 -6.39
C GLN A 112 -2.93 5.38 -5.81
N PHE A 113 -2.02 5.63 -4.88
CA PHE A 113 -1.81 6.96 -4.31
C PHE A 113 -0.57 7.58 -4.93
N PHE A 114 -0.68 8.86 -5.27
CA PHE A 114 0.44 9.67 -5.69
C PHE A 114 0.99 10.43 -4.50
N PHE A 115 2.29 10.38 -4.35
CA PHE A 115 3.00 11.10 -3.31
C PHE A 115 3.79 12.23 -3.95
N ASN A 116 3.20 13.42 -4.00
CA ASN A 116 3.89 14.65 -4.43
C ASN A 116 4.94 15.12 -3.40
N LYS A 117 4.99 14.48 -2.23
CA LYS A 117 5.99 14.63 -1.15
C LYS A 117 6.18 13.27 -0.47
N PHE A 118 7.27 13.07 0.27
CA PHE A 118 7.57 11.83 0.99
C PHE A 118 6.35 11.30 1.76
N ALA A 119 5.94 10.06 1.48
CA ALA A 119 4.98 9.34 2.31
C ALA A 119 5.71 8.66 3.47
N HIS A 120 5.13 8.74 4.65
CA HIS A 120 5.61 7.97 5.79
C HIS A 120 4.80 6.68 5.91
N PHE A 121 5.48 5.53 5.93
CA PHE A 121 4.83 4.22 6.01
C PHE A 121 5.07 3.59 7.39
N THR A 122 4.00 3.09 8.00
CA THR A 122 4.02 2.46 9.32
C THR A 122 3.25 1.14 9.34
N ILE A 123 3.62 0.23 10.25
CA ILE A 123 2.89 -1.00 10.55
C ILE A 123 2.24 -0.87 11.94
N ASN A 124 0.95 -1.20 12.01
CA ASN A 124 0.14 -1.41 13.20
C ASN A 124 -0.02 -2.93 13.41
N ARG A 125 0.39 -3.43 14.58
CA ARG A 125 0.57 -4.85 14.86
C ARG A 125 -0.62 -5.47 15.56
#